data_AF-A0A962A152-F1
#
_entry.id   AF-A0A962A152-F1
#
_cell.length_a   1.000
_cell.length_b   1.000
_cell.length_c   1.000
_cell.angle_alpha   90.00
_cell.angle_beta   90.00
_cell.angle_gamma   90.00
#
_symmetry.space_group_name_H-M   'P 1'
#
loop_
_entity.id
_entity.type
_entity.pdbx_description
1 polymer ?
#
loop_
_entity_poly.entity_id
_entity_poly.type
_entity_poly.pdbx_seq_one_letter_code
_entity_poly.pdbx_strand_id
1 'polypeptide(L)'
;MLLSLKQTLNQDSPADPNDVLQVKKALIKTGHYDLPDYGLTPYPDTILFTAIKNFQKDSGLKVNGIICPHGKTIAKLNEELNKENPGVKSPIIRCPQCGGPHGGSKGDLCPDCDAKS
;
A
#
# COMPACT_ATOMS: atom_id res chain seq x y z
N MET A 1 -5.64 4.06 -5.33
CA MET A 1 -5.37 5.26 -4.49
C MET A 1 -4.09 5.88 -5.00
N LEU A 2 -4.01 7.20 -5.17
CA LEU A 2 -2.80 7.89 -5.63
C LEU A 2 -2.34 8.90 -4.57
N LEU A 3 -1.17 8.67 -4.00
CA LEU A 3 -0.46 9.53 -3.06
C LEU A 3 0.18 10.70 -3.82
N SER A 4 -0.11 11.92 -3.37
CA SER A 4 0.51 13.16 -3.85
C SER A 4 0.83 14.06 -2.65
N LEU A 5 1.99 14.70 -2.68
CA LEU A 5 2.46 15.61 -1.63
C LEU A 5 2.39 17.06 -2.13
N LYS A 6 1.99 17.97 -1.25
CA LYS A 6 2.00 19.41 -1.52
C LYS A 6 3.41 20.00 -1.45
N GLN A 7 4.26 19.41 -0.61
CA GLN A 7 5.64 19.87 -0.40
C GLN A 7 6.58 18.72 -0.05
N THR A 8 7.89 18.99 -0.11
CA THR A 8 8.91 18.00 0.28
C THR A 8 8.79 17.67 1.76
N LEU A 9 8.62 16.39 2.05
CA LEU A 9 8.63 15.87 3.40
C LEU A 9 10.06 15.47 3.77
N ASN A 10 10.62 16.15 4.77
CA ASN A 10 11.93 15.88 5.36
C ASN A 10 11.92 16.25 6.86
N GLN A 11 12.95 15.83 7.60
CA GLN A 11 13.01 16.01 9.05
C GLN A 11 13.28 17.46 9.48
N ASP A 12 13.85 18.27 8.60
CA ASP A 12 14.38 19.61 8.89
C ASP A 12 13.43 20.73 8.39
N SER A 13 12.22 20.40 7.92
CA SER A 13 11.27 21.35 7.33
C SER A 13 9.84 21.12 7.84
N PRO A 14 9.01 22.17 7.86
CA PRO A 14 7.58 22.01 8.13
C PRO A 14 6.93 21.01 7.14
N ALA A 15 6.03 20.18 7.66
CA ALA A 15 5.28 19.22 6.86
C ALA A 15 3.79 19.60 6.84
N ASP A 16 3.10 19.33 5.73
CA ASP A 16 1.64 19.43 5.71
C ASP A 16 1.05 18.25 6.51
N PRO A 17 0.16 18.49 7.49
CA PRO A 17 -0.49 17.46 8.29
C PRO A 17 -1.16 16.33 7.47
N ASN A 18 -1.75 16.67 6.32
CA ASN A 18 -2.41 15.67 5.47
C ASN A 18 -1.40 14.84 4.70
N ASP A 19 -0.30 15.44 4.26
CA ASP A 19 0.79 14.72 3.61
C ASP A 19 1.40 13.70 4.57
N VAL A 20 1.63 14.10 5.84
CA VAL A 20 2.10 13.21 6.89
C VAL A 20 1.16 12.01 7.08
N LEU A 21 -0.13 12.25 7.24
CA LEU A 21 -1.12 11.18 7.44
C LEU A 21 -1.19 10.24 6.22
N GLN A 22 -1.16 10.79 5.00
CA GLN A 22 -1.20 9.98 3.80
C GLN A 22 0.06 9.12 3.63
N VAL A 23 1.24 9.68 3.91
CA VAL A 23 2.50 8.93 3.86
C VAL A 23 2.51 7.83 4.93
N LYS A 24 2.10 8.11 6.17
CA LYS A 24 2.02 7.08 7.21
C LYS A 24 1.08 5.95 6.80
N LYS A 25 -0.10 6.27 6.27
CA LYS A 25 -1.05 5.26 5.74
C LYS A 25 -0.44 4.44 4.61
N ALA A 26 0.32 5.07 3.72
CA ALA A 26 1.00 4.37 2.64
C ALA A 26 2.07 3.40 3.19
N LEU A 27 2.87 3.85 4.16
CA LEU A 27 3.91 3.02 4.78
C LEU A 27 3.34 1.88 5.63
N ILE A 28 2.18 2.07 6.27
CA ILE A 28 1.48 0.98 6.96
C ILE A 28 1.09 -0.11 5.96
N LYS A 29 0.51 0.28 4.82
CA LYS A 29 0.10 -0.66 3.77
C LYS A 29 1.29 -1.41 3.17
N THR A 30 2.41 -0.73 2.96
CA THR A 30 3.63 -1.40 2.49
C THR A 30 4.34 -2.20 3.60
N GLY A 31 3.84 -2.21 4.84
CA GLY A 31 4.45 -2.95 5.96
C GLY A 31 5.71 -2.30 6.56
N HIS A 32 5.92 -1.01 6.32
CA HIS A 32 7.12 -0.28 6.73
C HIS A 32 6.92 0.68 7.90
N TYR A 33 5.67 0.89 8.35
CA TYR A 33 5.35 1.74 9.50
C TYR A 33 4.48 1.00 10.50
N ASP A 34 4.98 0.87 11.71
CA ASP A 34 4.24 0.31 12.84
C ASP A 34 3.32 1.37 13.44
N LEU A 35 2.03 1.03 13.56
CA LEU A 35 1.04 1.92 14.15
C LEU A 35 1.25 1.98 15.68
N PRO A 36 1.55 3.16 16.26
CA PRO A 36 1.68 3.28 17.71
C PRO A 36 0.35 3.07 18.43
N ASP A 37 0.38 2.71 19.72
CA ASP A 37 -0.83 2.49 20.53
C ASP A 37 -1.75 3.73 20.62
N TYR A 38 -1.18 4.92 20.56
CA TYR A 38 -1.94 6.19 20.52
C TYR A 38 -2.53 6.51 19.13
N GLY A 39 -2.32 5.65 18.14
CA GLY A 39 -2.85 5.77 16.79
C GLY A 39 -2.05 6.71 15.88
N LEU A 40 -2.68 7.05 14.75
CA LEU A 40 -2.05 7.83 13.68
C LEU A 40 -2.16 9.33 13.95
N THR A 41 -1.01 9.99 14.12
CA THR A 41 -0.96 11.44 14.33
C THR A 41 -0.48 12.18 13.08
N PRO A 42 -0.88 13.45 12.89
CA PRO A 42 -0.43 14.28 11.77
C PRO A 42 0.98 14.85 11.96
N TYR A 43 1.74 14.39 12.95
CA TYR A 43 3.06 14.92 13.26
C TYR A 43 4.16 14.15 12.53
N PRO A 44 5.14 14.85 11.92
CA PRO A 44 6.29 14.23 11.26
C PRO A 44 7.34 13.82 12.31
N ASP A 45 7.12 12.67 12.95
CA ASP A 45 7.93 12.15 14.04
C ASP A 45 9.08 11.25 13.56
N THR A 46 10.00 10.91 14.46
CA THR A 46 11.19 10.09 14.15
C THR A 46 10.81 8.70 13.61
N ILE A 47 9.70 8.12 14.07
CA ILE A 47 9.21 6.81 13.60
C ILE A 47 8.86 6.90 12.11
N LEU A 48 8.18 7.98 11.69
CA LEU A 48 7.90 8.23 10.27
C LEU A 48 9.16 8.26 9.42
N PHE A 49 10.17 9.04 9.81
CA PHE A 49 11.40 9.15 8.99
C PHE A 49 12.21 7.85 8.97
N THR A 50 12.13 7.05 10.04
CA THR A 50 12.71 5.71 10.08
C THR A 50 12.00 4.78 9.10
N ALA A 51 10.66 4.78 9.10
CA ALA A 51 9.85 4.02 8.16
C ALA A 51 10.12 4.41 6.69
N ILE A 52 10.27 5.70 6.39
CA ILE A 52 10.63 6.18 5.05
C ILE A 52 11.98 5.62 4.62
N LYS A 53 13.00 5.67 5.50
CA LYS A 53 14.33 5.13 5.19
C LYS A 53 14.29 3.63 4.97
N ASN A 54 13.53 2.89 5.79
CA ASN A 54 13.36 1.45 5.61
C ASN A 54 12.71 1.12 4.27
N PHE A 55 11.63 1.81 3.90
CA PHE A 55 10.98 1.66 2.61
C PHE A 55 11.92 1.98 1.44
N GLN A 56 12.68 3.07 1.54
CA GLN A 56 13.67 3.42 0.51
C GLN A 56 14.73 2.34 0.35
N LYS A 57 15.21 1.76 1.46
CA LYS A 57 16.20 0.69 1.45
C LYS A 57 15.65 -0.57 0.77
N ASP A 58 14.45 -1.00 1.16
CA ASP A 58 13.79 -2.17 0.60
C ASP A 58 13.50 -2.00 -0.90
N SER A 59 13.09 -0.80 -1.30
CA SER A 59 12.81 -0.44 -2.69
C SER A 59 14.05 -0.15 -3.55
N GLY A 60 15.27 -0.29 -3.02
CA GLY A 60 16.51 0.02 -3.76
C GLY A 60 16.67 1.50 -4.13
N LEU A 61 16.04 2.41 -3.37
CA LEU A 61 16.13 3.85 -3.55
C LEU A 61 17.25 4.46 -2.70
N LYS A 62 17.57 5.73 -2.96
CA LYS A 62 18.48 6.49 -2.11
C LYS A 62 17.88 6.64 -0.70
N VAL A 63 18.53 6.09 0.30
CA VAL A 63 18.12 6.11 1.72
C VAL A 63 18.45 7.46 2.35
N ASN A 64 17.66 8.47 2.05
CA ASN A 64 17.83 9.83 2.59
C ASN A 64 16.74 10.25 3.56
N GLY A 65 15.64 9.49 3.68
CA GLY A 65 14.49 9.86 4.51
C GLY A 65 13.68 11.03 3.96
N ILE A 66 13.89 11.41 2.69
CA ILE A 66 13.24 12.56 2.05
C ILE A 66 12.25 12.07 1.01
N ILE A 67 11.05 12.65 1.01
CA ILE A 67 10.04 12.43 -0.02
C ILE A 67 9.77 13.75 -0.73
N CYS A 68 10.27 13.88 -1.96
CA CYS A 68 9.96 15.03 -2.81
C CYS A 68 8.62 14.82 -3.53
N PRO A 69 7.82 15.88 -3.76
CA PRO A 69 6.72 15.85 -4.72
C PRO A 69 7.25 15.36 -6.07
N HIS A 70 6.53 14.43 -6.70
CA HIS A 70 6.92 13.80 -7.97
C HIS A 70 8.28 13.06 -7.94
N GLY A 71 8.83 12.79 -6.75
CA GLY A 71 10.09 12.08 -6.58
C GLY A 71 9.94 10.55 -6.71
N LYS A 72 11.09 9.87 -6.80
CA LYS A 72 11.15 8.40 -6.91
C LYS A 72 10.46 7.69 -5.74
N THR A 73 10.56 8.23 -4.52
CA THR A 73 9.93 7.62 -3.34
C THR A 73 8.40 7.62 -3.46
N ILE A 74 7.77 8.73 -3.89
CA ILE A 74 6.31 8.79 -4.12
C ILE A 74 5.91 7.86 -5.25
N ALA A 75 6.65 7.89 -6.36
CA ALA A 75 6.35 7.04 -7.52
C ALA A 75 6.33 5.57 -7.12
N LYS A 76 7.31 5.15 -6.32
CA LYS A 76 7.41 3.77 -5.83
C LYS A 76 6.31 3.42 -4.82
N LEU A 77 6.01 4.32 -3.87
CA LEU A 77 4.87 4.13 -2.97
C LEU A 77 3.57 3.93 -3.75
N ASN A 78 3.32 4.76 -4.77
CA ASN A 78 2.14 4.62 -5.62
C ASN A 78 2.11 3.30 -6.40
N GLU A 79 3.26 2.83 -6.88
CA GLU A 79 3.38 1.53 -7.54
C GLU A 79 2.98 0.40 -6.57
N GLU A 80 3.55 0.37 -5.37
CA GLU A 80 3.24 -0.66 -4.36
C GLU A 80 1.77 -0.59 -3.91
N LEU A 81 1.24 0.61 -3.68
CA LEU A 81 -0.18 0.81 -3.33
C LEU A 81 -1.14 0.38 -4.44
N ASN A 82 -0.68 0.34 -5.69
CA ASN A 82 -1.48 -0.13 -6.83
C ASN A 82 -1.32 -1.65 -7.06
N LYS A 83 -0.23 -2.26 -6.57
CA LYS A 83 -0.06 -3.73 -6.60
C LYS A 83 -0.97 -4.45 -5.61
N GLU A 84 -1.35 -3.81 -4.51
CA GLU A 84 -2.32 -4.37 -3.56
C GLU A 84 -3.77 -4.26 -4.04
N ASN A 85 -4.02 -3.48 -5.09
CA ASN A 85 -5.31 -3.47 -5.78
C ASN A 85 -5.07 -3.39 -7.30
N PRO A 86 -4.48 -4.44 -7.90
CA PRO A 86 -4.32 -4.50 -9.34
C PRO A 86 -5.74 -4.72 -9.85
N GLY A 87 -6.41 -3.65 -10.30
CA GLY A 87 -7.82 -3.64 -10.70
C GLY A 87 -8.29 -5.04 -11.09
N VAL A 88 -9.03 -5.68 -10.18
CA VAL A 88 -9.29 -7.11 -10.15
C VAL A 88 -9.92 -7.54 -11.47
N LYS A 89 -9.10 -7.98 -12.42
CA LYS A 89 -9.48 -9.14 -13.23
C LYS A 89 -9.10 -10.31 -12.36
N SER A 90 -10.00 -10.73 -11.47
CA SER A 90 -9.90 -12.06 -10.89
C SER A 90 -9.63 -12.99 -12.05
N PRO A 91 -8.61 -13.87 -12.00
CA PRO A 91 -8.53 -14.91 -13.00
C PRO A 91 -9.92 -15.56 -13.03
N ILE A 92 -10.58 -15.49 -14.18
CA ILE A 92 -11.82 -16.25 -14.39
C ILE A 92 -11.35 -17.69 -14.37
N ILE A 93 -11.38 -18.28 -13.17
CA ILE A 93 -11.13 -19.70 -13.02
C ILE A 93 -12.40 -20.36 -13.55
N ARG A 94 -12.23 -21.18 -14.58
CA ARG A 94 -13.31 -22.02 -15.07
C ARG A 94 -13.31 -23.29 -14.25
N CYS A 95 -14.50 -23.73 -13.88
CA CYS A 95 -14.66 -25.05 -13.29
C CYS A 95 -14.12 -26.11 -14.25
N PRO A 96 -13.24 -27.03 -13.84
CA PRO A 96 -12.90 -28.18 -14.69
C PRO A 96 -14.11 -29.09 -14.92
N GLN A 97 -15.16 -29.00 -14.08
CA GLN A 97 -16.34 -29.87 -14.14
C GLN A 97 -17.49 -29.30 -15.00
N CYS A 98 -17.80 -27.99 -14.90
CA CYS A 98 -18.90 -27.37 -15.66
C CYS A 98 -18.47 -26.26 -16.64
N GLY A 99 -17.20 -25.85 -16.63
CA GLY A 99 -16.68 -24.78 -17.48
C GLY A 99 -17.17 -23.36 -17.14
N GLY A 100 -18.02 -23.20 -16.13
CA GLY A 100 -18.57 -21.93 -15.68
C GLY A 100 -17.53 -21.04 -14.98
N PRO A 101 -17.65 -19.70 -15.08
CA PRO A 101 -16.70 -18.75 -14.49
C PRO A 101 -16.98 -18.54 -12.99
N HIS A 102 -15.96 -18.67 -12.13
CA HIS A 102 -16.03 -18.26 -10.72
C HIS A 102 -14.89 -17.30 -10.33
N GLY A 103 -15.20 -16.34 -9.46
CA GLY A 103 -14.23 -15.40 -8.90
C GLY A 103 -13.48 -16.02 -7.73
N GLY A 104 -12.16 -16.17 -7.87
CA GLY A 104 -11.32 -16.87 -6.89
C GLY A 104 -11.14 -16.13 -5.56
N SER A 105 -11.58 -16.77 -4.48
CA SER A 105 -10.85 -16.71 -3.21
C SER A 105 -10.35 -18.13 -2.91
N LYS A 106 -9.16 -18.20 -2.34
CA LYS A 106 -8.41 -19.43 -2.07
C LYS A 106 -9.21 -20.30 -1.08
N GLY A 107 -9.93 -21.31 -1.57
CA GLY A 107 -10.68 -22.26 -0.75
C GLY A 107 -11.30 -23.37 -1.61
N ASP A 108 -10.94 -24.63 -1.34
CA ASP A 108 -11.28 -25.83 -2.09
C ASP A 108 -12.75 -26.29 -2.01
N LEU A 109 -13.74 -25.42 -1.82
CA LEU A 109 -15.14 -25.85 -1.80
C LEU A 109 -16.06 -24.95 -2.59
N CYS A 110 -16.55 -25.49 -3.71
CA CYS A 110 -17.81 -25.09 -4.31
C CYS A 110 -18.95 -25.74 -3.50
N PRO A 111 -19.78 -24.98 -2.77
CA PRO A 111 -20.92 -25.55 -2.07
C PRO A 111 -22.04 -26.01 -3.01
N ASP A 112 -22.09 -25.50 -4.25
CA ASP A 112 -23.20 -25.74 -5.18
C ASP A 112 -22.90 -26.84 -6.22
N CYS A 113 -22.47 -28.01 -5.76
CA CYS A 113 -22.57 -29.24 -6.57
C CYS A 113 -23.76 -30.13 -6.16
N ASP A 114 -24.63 -29.64 -5.26
CA ASP A 114 -25.83 -30.33 -4.77
C ASP A 114 -27.14 -29.58 -5.05
N ALA A 115 -27.23 -28.89 -6.18
CA ALA A 115 -28.50 -28.46 -6.76
C ALA A 115 -28.80 -29.26 -8.04
N LYS A 116 -28.80 -30.59 -7.93
CA LYS A 116 -29.53 -31.46 -8.84
C LYS A 116 -30.90 -31.74 -8.23
N SER A 117 -31.94 -31.12 -8.79
CA SER A 117 -33.29 -31.69 -8.94
C SER A 117 -33.94 -31.03 -10.14
#